data_AF-A0A328AAQ2-F1
#
_entry.id   AF-A0A328AAQ2-F1
#
_cell.length_a   1.000
_cell.length_b   1.000
_cell.length_c   1.000
_cell.angle_alpha   90.00
_cell.angle_beta   90.00
_cell.angle_gamma   90.00
#
_symmetry.space_group_name_H-M   'P 1'
#
loop_
_entity.id
_entity.type
_entity.pdbx_description
1 polymer ?
#
loop_
_entity_poly.entity_id
_entity_poly.type
_entity_poly.pdbx_seq_one_letter_code
_entity_poly.pdbx_strand_id
1 'polypeptide(L)'
;MAEDAWTPREPFAPQGIEEPEDAGPRPGPGPGLGVAVAAIVAVLASAALAWWFAVPARAPHTFNAPPPRMTAPAEASPPLRYAPDDPDPNQVKRAWREVRQTYVDGGPEALMRASMRCARSLPAEPQLLDYCVAYDIYAADIVPKGADGAGDWFADAPGRDLALARTALPGVTDPSNRLAQLSALTKAVIPKPVAKTAAAKHHAARPMRHAQAKHAQAKHAQAKHAQAKHANAKHVKSKRRTHRHAVSPSLASSPSTAVYPYGDMRDRLEPPH
;
A
#
# COMPACT_ATOMS: atom_id res chain seq x y z
N MET A 1 25.76 44.35 -16.68
CA MET A 1 24.53 44.73 -17.41
C MET A 1 24.62 44.07 -18.77
N ALA A 2 24.05 42.88 -18.91
CA ALA A 2 23.92 42.17 -20.17
C ALA A 2 22.48 41.68 -20.21
N GLU A 3 21.69 42.30 -21.08
CA GLU A 3 20.30 42.00 -21.34
C GLU A 3 20.26 40.87 -22.37
N ASP A 4 20.02 39.63 -21.92
CA ASP A 4 19.80 38.52 -22.84
C ASP A 4 18.35 38.54 -23.31
N ALA A 5 18.20 38.81 -24.60
CA ALA A 5 16.96 38.90 -25.35
C ALA A 5 16.19 37.58 -25.32
N TRP A 6 14.97 37.64 -24.78
CA TRP A 6 13.99 36.56 -24.80
C TRP A 6 13.25 36.58 -26.14
N THR A 7 13.44 35.56 -26.98
CA THR A 7 12.66 35.38 -28.21
C THR A 7 11.40 34.54 -27.95
N PRO A 8 10.23 34.94 -28.46
CA PRO A 8 8.99 34.21 -28.26
C PRO A 8 8.97 32.93 -29.10
N ARG A 9 8.61 31.83 -28.43
CA ARG A 9 8.47 30.48 -28.97
C ARG A 9 7.21 30.41 -29.85
N GLU A 10 7.36 29.96 -31.09
CA GLU A 10 6.27 29.85 -32.07
C GLU A 10 5.12 28.93 -31.59
N PRO A 11 3.87 29.20 -32.03
CA PRO A 11 2.73 28.34 -31.73
C PRO A 11 2.81 27.03 -32.51
N PHE A 12 2.78 25.91 -31.78
CA PHE A 12 2.64 24.58 -32.34
C PHE A 12 1.32 24.47 -33.10
N ALA A 13 1.41 24.20 -34.41
CA ALA A 13 0.28 23.80 -35.24
C ALA A 13 -0.23 22.42 -34.79
N PRO A 14 -1.56 22.18 -34.73
CA PRO A 14 -2.11 20.86 -34.46
C PRO A 14 -1.86 19.94 -35.65
N GLN A 15 -1.15 18.83 -35.42
CA GLN A 15 -1.04 17.78 -36.42
C GLN A 15 -2.38 17.04 -36.55
N GLY A 16 -2.77 16.84 -37.81
CA GLY A 16 -4.03 16.23 -38.21
C GLY A 16 -4.22 14.85 -37.60
N ILE A 17 -5.45 14.61 -37.17
CA ILE A 17 -5.97 13.32 -36.77
C ILE A 17 -6.15 12.55 -38.08
N GLU A 18 -5.25 11.62 -38.38
CA GLU A 18 -5.46 10.63 -39.43
C GLU A 18 -6.53 9.63 -38.93
N GLU A 19 -7.71 9.68 -39.54
CA GLU A 19 -8.75 8.67 -39.42
C GLU A 19 -8.22 7.33 -39.95
N PRO A 20 -8.24 6.24 -39.16
CA PRO A 20 -7.96 4.92 -39.70
C PRO A 20 -9.15 4.45 -40.54
N GLU A 21 -8.99 4.55 -41.86
CA GLU A 21 -9.86 3.91 -42.83
C GLU A 21 -9.87 2.37 -42.65
N ASP A 22 -11.09 1.86 -42.57
CA ASP A 22 -11.54 0.60 -43.16
C ASP A 22 -10.81 -0.70 -42.74
N ALA A 23 -11.08 -1.12 -41.50
CA ALA A 23 -10.86 -2.50 -41.08
C ALA A 23 -11.99 -3.39 -41.64
N GLY A 24 -11.68 -4.09 -42.73
CA GLY A 24 -12.56 -5.05 -43.40
C GLY A 24 -13.17 -6.14 -42.48
N PRO A 25 -14.17 -6.87 -43.00
CA PRO A 25 -15.03 -7.74 -42.22
C PRO A 25 -14.23 -8.84 -41.50
N ARG A 26 -14.22 -8.78 -40.17
CA ARG A 26 -13.64 -9.82 -39.32
C ARG A 26 -14.46 -11.11 -39.45
N PRO A 27 -13.83 -12.27 -39.68
CA PRO A 27 -14.51 -13.56 -39.72
C PRO A 27 -15.15 -13.84 -38.36
N GLY A 28 -16.46 -14.10 -38.37
CA GLY A 28 -17.25 -14.36 -37.17
C GLY A 28 -16.76 -15.60 -36.41
N PRO A 29 -16.82 -15.58 -35.07
CA PRO A 29 -16.45 -16.73 -34.25
C PRO A 29 -17.36 -17.92 -34.56
N GLY A 30 -16.77 -19.01 -35.02
CA GLY A 30 -17.50 -20.24 -35.33
C GLY A 30 -18.29 -20.76 -34.11
N PRO A 31 -19.57 -21.14 -34.29
CA PRO A 31 -20.40 -21.68 -33.22
C PRO A 31 -19.93 -23.10 -32.90
N GLY A 32 -19.05 -23.25 -31.91
CA GLY A 32 -18.64 -24.60 -31.49
C GLY A 32 -17.80 -24.67 -30.23
N LEU A 33 -16.94 -23.67 -29.99
CA LEU A 33 -15.98 -23.71 -28.87
C LEU A 33 -16.42 -22.95 -27.62
N GLY A 34 -17.33 -21.98 -27.74
CA GLY A 34 -17.76 -21.14 -26.61
C GLY A 34 -18.57 -21.89 -25.53
N VAL A 35 -19.35 -22.91 -25.93
CA VAL A 35 -20.23 -23.63 -25.00
C VAL A 35 -19.44 -24.53 -24.06
N ALA A 36 -18.35 -25.14 -24.53
CA ALA A 36 -17.51 -26.00 -23.71
C ALA A 36 -16.73 -25.22 -22.63
N VAL A 37 -16.26 -24.01 -22.95
CA VAL A 37 -15.53 -23.16 -22.00
C VAL A 37 -16.46 -22.60 -20.92
N ALA A 38 -17.68 -22.18 -21.29
CA ALA A 38 -18.66 -21.67 -20.33
C ALA A 38 -19.06 -22.71 -19.27
N ALA A 39 -19.21 -23.98 -19.67
CA ALA A 39 -19.53 -25.07 -18.75
C ALA A 39 -18.40 -25.33 -17.73
N ILE A 40 -17.13 -25.26 -18.15
CA ILE A 40 -15.98 -25.49 -17.26
C ILE A 40 -15.86 -24.36 -16.23
N VAL A 41 -16.08 -23.10 -16.63
CA VAL A 41 -16.05 -21.95 -15.72
C VAL A 41 -17.14 -22.04 -14.65
N ALA A 42 -18.35 -22.48 -15.02
CA ALA A 42 -19.45 -22.66 -14.06
C ALA A 42 -19.17 -23.74 -13.00
N VAL A 43 -18.52 -24.85 -13.38
CA VAL A 43 -18.15 -25.93 -12.45
C VAL A 43 -17.06 -25.47 -11.48
N LEU A 44 -16.06 -24.71 -11.95
CA LEU A 44 -14.98 -24.21 -11.10
C LEU A 44 -15.47 -23.14 -10.10
N ALA A 45 -16.38 -22.24 -10.51
CA ALA A 45 -16.97 -21.25 -9.61
C ALA A 45 -17.77 -21.89 -8.47
N SER A 46 -18.45 -23.01 -8.74
CA SER A 46 -19.26 -23.73 -7.76
C SER A 46 -18.40 -24.44 -6.69
N ALA A 47 -17.25 -25.00 -7.09
CA ALA A 47 -16.33 -25.66 -6.17
C ALA A 47 -15.65 -24.66 -5.19
N ALA A 48 -15.35 -23.44 -5.64
CA ALA A 48 -14.78 -22.40 -4.79
C ALA A 48 -15.77 -21.92 -3.70
N LEU A 49 -17.06 -21.79 -4.04
CA LEU A 49 -18.11 -21.44 -3.09
C LEU A 49 -18.33 -22.53 -2.03
N ALA A 50 -18.31 -23.80 -2.42
CA ALA A 50 -18.45 -24.92 -1.47
C ALA A 50 -17.29 -24.96 -0.46
N TRP A 51 -16.06 -24.64 -0.88
CA TRP A 51 -14.92 -24.60 0.03
C TRP A 51 -15.00 -23.43 1.03
N TRP A 52 -15.61 -22.31 0.64
CA TRP A 52 -15.81 -21.16 1.53
C TRP A 52 -16.76 -21.45 2.70
N PHE A 53 -17.80 -22.26 2.47
CA PHE A 53 -18.75 -22.64 3.52
C PHE A 53 -18.31 -23.85 4.36
N ALA A 54 -17.34 -24.64 3.89
CA ALA A 54 -16.83 -25.82 4.60
C ALA A 54 -15.74 -25.50 5.64
N VAL A 55 -15.33 -24.23 5.80
CA VAL A 55 -14.42 -23.84 6.88
C VAL A 55 -15.19 -23.92 8.21
N PRO A 56 -14.85 -24.85 9.13
CA PRO A 56 -15.55 -24.95 10.40
C PRO A 56 -15.43 -23.61 11.12
N ALA A 57 -16.58 -23.06 11.52
CA ALA A 57 -16.65 -21.85 12.31
C ALA A 57 -15.69 -22.00 13.50
N ARG A 58 -14.59 -21.23 13.48
CA ARG A 58 -13.66 -21.19 14.61
C ARG A 58 -14.50 -20.89 15.84
N ALA A 59 -14.53 -21.84 16.77
CA ALA A 59 -15.17 -21.64 18.06
C ALA A 59 -14.67 -20.28 18.60
N PRO A 60 -15.58 -19.40 19.06
CA PRO A 60 -15.17 -18.10 19.57
C PRO A 60 -14.14 -18.37 20.66
N HIS A 61 -12.89 -18.03 20.37
CA HIS A 61 -11.86 -18.00 21.38
C HIS A 61 -12.35 -16.96 22.37
N THR A 62 -12.92 -17.43 23.49
CA THR A 62 -13.14 -16.63 24.68
C THR A 62 -11.75 -16.17 25.11
N PHE A 63 -11.32 -15.05 24.56
CA PHE A 63 -10.21 -14.30 25.08
C PHE A 63 -10.60 -14.02 26.52
N ASN A 64 -9.94 -14.70 27.45
CA ASN A 64 -9.80 -14.21 28.80
C ASN A 64 -9.07 -12.87 28.65
N ALA A 65 -9.85 -11.81 28.41
CA ALA A 65 -9.34 -10.46 28.47
C ALA A 65 -8.78 -10.32 29.89
N PRO A 66 -7.47 -10.07 30.06
CA PRO A 66 -6.95 -9.75 31.37
C PRO A 66 -7.77 -8.59 31.94
N PRO A 67 -8.03 -8.58 33.26
CA PRO A 67 -8.77 -7.48 33.88
C PRO A 67 -8.14 -6.16 33.42
N PRO A 68 -8.95 -5.13 33.13
CA PRO A 68 -8.45 -3.85 32.68
C PRO A 68 -7.38 -3.40 33.68
N ARG A 69 -6.11 -3.41 33.25
CA ARG A 69 -5.05 -2.77 34.02
C ARG A 69 -5.52 -1.33 34.16
N MET A 70 -5.70 -0.87 35.38
CA MET A 70 -5.84 0.55 35.67
C MET A 70 -4.65 1.22 35.00
N THR A 71 -4.90 1.86 33.86
CA THR A 71 -3.88 2.59 33.11
C THR A 71 -3.33 3.62 34.07
N ALA A 72 -2.03 3.51 34.36
CA ALA A 72 -1.30 4.55 35.06
C ALA A 72 -1.67 5.90 34.44
N PRO A 73 -1.81 6.97 35.24
CA PRO A 73 -2.16 8.31 34.75
C PRO A 73 -1.33 8.59 33.51
N ALA A 74 -2.02 8.93 32.42
CA ALA A 74 -1.45 9.12 31.10
C ALA A 74 -0.14 9.89 31.24
N GLU A 75 0.97 9.17 31.10
CA GLU A 75 2.30 9.75 31.09
C GLU A 75 2.26 10.82 30.02
N ALA A 76 2.57 12.07 30.40
CA ALA A 76 2.41 13.24 29.55
C ALA A 76 2.91 12.91 28.15
N SER A 77 2.04 13.06 27.14
CA SER A 77 2.35 12.72 25.76
C SER A 77 3.76 13.23 25.45
N PRO A 78 4.71 12.34 25.07
CA PRO A 78 6.07 12.76 24.82
C PRO A 78 6.03 13.96 23.86
N PRO A 79 6.87 14.98 24.08
CA PRO A 79 6.81 16.20 23.29
C PRO A 79 6.82 15.83 21.82
N LEU A 80 5.84 16.37 21.07
CA LEU A 80 5.69 16.14 19.63
C LEU A 80 7.06 16.32 18.98
N ARG A 81 7.65 15.21 18.54
CA ARG A 81 8.96 15.21 17.89
C ARG A 81 8.73 15.60 16.44
N TYR A 82 8.73 16.91 16.18
CA TYR A 82 8.77 17.43 14.81
C TYR A 82 9.85 16.70 13.99
N ALA A 83 9.64 16.61 12.68
CA ALA A 83 10.68 16.12 11.79
C ALA A 83 11.95 16.99 11.96
N PRO A 84 13.16 16.39 11.89
CA PRO A 84 14.41 17.15 11.92
C PRO A 84 14.45 18.18 10.78
N ASP A 85 15.19 19.28 10.97
CA ASP A 85 15.33 20.33 9.96
C ASP A 85 15.91 19.84 8.63
N ASP A 86 16.72 18.76 8.68
CA ASP A 86 17.28 18.09 7.51
C ASP A 86 16.57 16.77 7.18
N PRO A 87 16.38 16.45 5.88
CA PRO A 87 15.75 15.20 5.45
C PRO A 87 16.62 13.98 5.73
N ASP A 88 16.02 12.93 6.29
CA ASP A 88 16.73 11.69 6.65
C ASP A 88 16.95 10.79 5.43
N PRO A 89 18.20 10.62 4.93
CA PRO A 89 18.48 9.79 3.78
C PRO A 89 18.17 8.30 4.01
N ASN A 90 18.15 7.83 5.26
CA ASN A 90 17.81 6.45 5.58
C ASN A 90 16.31 6.18 5.42
N GLN A 91 15.46 7.16 5.74
CA GLN A 91 14.02 7.08 5.50
C GLN A 91 13.72 7.03 4.00
N VAL A 92 14.38 7.88 3.20
CA VAL A 92 14.24 7.86 1.73
C VAL A 92 14.66 6.50 1.15
N LYS A 93 15.81 5.94 1.57
CA LYS A 93 16.27 4.61 1.15
C LYS A 93 15.31 3.49 1.56
N ARG A 94 14.69 3.61 2.75
CA ARG A 94 13.71 2.65 3.24
C ARG A 94 12.44 2.71 2.40
N ALA A 95 11.92 3.91 2.12
CA ALA A 95 10.76 4.14 1.27
C ALA A 95 10.95 3.50 -0.12
N TRP A 96 12.13 3.71 -0.74
CA TRP A 96 12.45 3.10 -2.04
C TRP A 96 12.31 1.57 -2.05
N ARG A 97 12.82 0.90 -1.00
CA ARG A 97 12.73 -0.57 -0.88
C ARG A 97 11.28 -1.02 -0.66
N GLU A 98 10.56 -0.35 0.23
CA GLU A 98 9.18 -0.72 0.58
C GLU A 98 8.19 -0.47 -0.57
N VAL A 99 8.36 0.60 -1.36
CA VAL A 99 7.53 0.86 -2.55
C VAL A 99 7.66 -0.29 -3.55
N ARG A 100 8.88 -0.72 -3.87
CA ARG A 100 9.09 -1.83 -4.83
C ARG A 100 8.49 -3.13 -4.33
N GLN A 101 8.70 -3.44 -3.05
CA GLN A 101 8.12 -4.65 -2.45
C GLN A 101 6.59 -4.60 -2.47
N THR A 102 6.00 -3.47 -2.06
CA THR A 102 4.54 -3.29 -2.04
C THR A 102 3.93 -3.39 -3.43
N TYR A 103 4.60 -2.84 -4.45
CA TYR A 103 4.14 -2.97 -5.84
C TYR A 103 4.21 -4.42 -6.34
N VAL A 104 5.28 -5.16 -6.01
CA VAL A 104 5.41 -6.59 -6.34
C VAL A 104 4.31 -7.41 -5.63
N ASP A 105 4.00 -7.09 -4.38
CA ASP A 105 3.06 -7.85 -3.57
C ASP A 105 1.59 -7.61 -3.93
N GLY A 106 1.24 -6.41 -4.42
CA GLY A 106 -0.17 -6.09 -4.64
C GLY A 106 -0.45 -4.96 -5.62
N GLY A 107 0.51 -4.63 -6.48
CA GLY A 107 0.31 -3.69 -7.58
C GLY A 107 0.03 -2.24 -7.16
N PRO A 108 -0.56 -1.43 -8.05
CA PRO A 108 -0.78 0.00 -7.82
C PRO A 108 -1.80 0.27 -6.70
N GLU A 109 -2.79 -0.58 -6.48
CA GLU A 109 -3.78 -0.42 -5.41
C GLU A 109 -3.15 -0.65 -4.03
N ALA A 110 -2.19 -1.57 -3.90
CA ALA A 110 -1.45 -1.75 -2.67
C ALA A 110 -0.58 -0.54 -2.34
N LEU A 111 0.05 0.07 -3.35
CA LEU A 111 0.80 1.32 -3.18
C LEU A 111 -0.11 2.45 -2.68
N MET A 112 -1.25 2.65 -3.33
CA MET A 112 -2.22 3.68 -2.94
C MET A 112 -2.68 3.49 -1.48
N ARG A 113 -3.03 2.26 -1.08
CA ARG A 113 -3.42 1.97 0.31
C ARG A 113 -2.28 2.23 1.30
N ALA A 114 -1.05 1.90 0.95
CA ALA A 114 0.11 2.16 1.79
C ALA A 114 0.38 3.66 1.95
N SER A 115 0.35 4.41 0.84
CA SER A 115 0.44 5.87 0.82
C SER A 115 -0.63 6.53 1.69
N MET A 116 -1.90 6.14 1.53
CA MET A 116 -3.00 6.65 2.37
C MET A 116 -2.80 6.36 3.87
N ARG A 117 -2.28 5.18 4.22
CA ARG A 117 -1.96 4.87 5.63
C ARG A 117 -0.85 5.79 6.16
N CYS A 118 0.18 6.04 5.35
CA CYS A 118 1.29 6.92 5.71
C CYS A 118 0.79 8.36 5.96
N ALA A 119 -0.01 8.90 5.04
CA ALA A 119 -0.60 10.23 5.18
C ALA A 119 -1.45 10.36 6.46
N ARG A 120 -2.23 9.32 6.80
CA ARG A 120 -3.06 9.31 8.02
C ARG A 120 -2.24 9.20 9.32
N SER A 121 -1.03 8.64 9.29
CA SER A 121 -0.18 8.53 10.49
C SER A 121 0.58 9.82 10.80
N LEU A 122 0.81 10.72 9.82
CA LEU A 122 1.66 11.90 10.01
C LEU A 122 1.25 12.83 11.18
N PRO A 123 -0.05 13.08 11.47
CA PRO A 123 -0.42 13.89 12.63
C PRO A 123 0.04 13.30 13.97
N ALA A 124 0.13 11.97 14.07
CA ALA A 124 0.61 11.26 15.26
C ALA A 124 2.12 11.02 15.22
N GLU A 125 2.70 10.92 14.03
CA GLU A 125 4.08 10.54 13.79
C GLU A 125 4.76 11.45 12.73
N PRO A 126 4.97 12.75 13.04
CA PRO A 126 5.56 13.69 12.10
C PRO A 126 6.99 13.32 11.68
N GLN A 127 7.69 12.51 12.47
CA GLN A 127 9.00 11.94 12.11
C GLN A 127 8.97 11.06 10.84
N LEU A 128 7.80 10.59 10.39
CA LEU A 128 7.64 9.78 9.18
C LEU A 128 7.47 10.63 7.90
N LEU A 129 7.50 11.96 7.99
CA LEU A 129 7.28 12.85 6.85
C LEU A 129 8.18 12.49 5.66
N ASP A 130 9.49 12.37 5.89
CA ASP A 130 10.46 12.07 4.84
C ASP A 130 10.20 10.72 4.18
N TYR A 131 9.83 9.71 4.98
CA TYR A 131 9.44 8.40 4.49
C TYR A 131 8.17 8.48 3.64
N CYS A 132 7.10 9.13 4.12
CA CYS A 132 5.82 9.19 3.43
C CYS A 132 5.91 9.96 2.10
N VAL A 133 6.57 11.11 2.09
CA VAL A 133 6.76 11.90 0.87
C VAL A 133 7.64 11.14 -0.13
N ALA A 134 8.75 10.55 0.31
CA ALA A 134 9.59 9.75 -0.58
C ALA A 134 8.81 8.54 -1.16
N TYR A 135 7.96 7.92 -0.36
CA TYR A 135 7.09 6.83 -0.78
C TYR A 135 6.15 7.27 -1.93
N ASP A 136 5.50 8.42 -1.79
CA ASP A 136 4.58 8.98 -2.79
C ASP A 136 5.30 9.36 -4.08
N ILE A 137 6.48 9.99 -3.99
CA ILE A 137 7.30 10.33 -5.17
C ILE A 137 7.70 9.06 -5.94
N TYR A 138 8.20 8.03 -5.24
CA TYR A 138 8.57 6.77 -5.89
C TYR A 138 7.36 6.03 -6.48
N ALA A 139 6.22 6.06 -5.80
CA ALA A 139 5.00 5.42 -6.28
C ALA A 139 4.48 6.11 -7.56
N ALA A 140 4.54 7.44 -7.62
CA ALA A 140 4.16 8.19 -8.82
C ALA A 140 5.03 7.88 -10.04
N ASP A 141 6.31 7.55 -9.85
CA ASP A 141 7.22 7.17 -10.93
C ASP A 141 6.94 5.77 -11.51
N ILE A 142 6.36 4.85 -10.73
CA ILE A 142 6.14 3.45 -11.14
C ILE A 142 4.69 3.14 -11.52
N VAL A 143 3.70 3.88 -10.99
CA VAL A 143 2.31 3.66 -11.34
C VAL A 143 2.04 4.24 -12.73
N PRO A 144 1.58 3.42 -13.69
CA PRO A 144 1.30 3.92 -15.03
C PRO A 144 0.18 4.96 -14.98
N LYS A 145 0.34 6.03 -15.75
CA LYS A 145 -0.70 7.04 -15.94
C LYS A 145 -1.95 6.36 -16.50
N GLY A 146 -3.11 6.58 -15.86
CA GLY A 146 -4.38 5.95 -16.24
C GLY A 146 -4.63 4.58 -15.60
N ALA A 147 -3.84 4.14 -14.62
CA ALA A 147 -4.26 3.05 -13.74
C ALA A 147 -5.48 3.48 -12.93
N ASP A 148 -6.60 2.77 -13.07
CA ASP A 148 -7.86 3.12 -12.42
C ASP A 148 -7.68 3.35 -10.89
N GLY A 149 -8.11 4.52 -10.41
CA GLY A 149 -8.06 4.94 -9.01
C GLY A 149 -6.66 5.30 -8.48
N ALA A 150 -5.67 4.42 -8.63
CA ALA A 150 -4.32 4.67 -8.14
C ALA A 150 -3.59 5.76 -8.94
N GLY A 151 -3.83 5.83 -10.25
CA GLY A 151 -3.24 6.85 -11.13
C GLY A 151 -3.65 8.26 -10.71
N ASP A 152 -4.92 8.48 -10.42
CA ASP A 152 -5.45 9.77 -9.97
C ASP A 152 -4.89 10.16 -8.60
N TRP A 153 -4.77 9.19 -7.68
CA TRP A 153 -4.17 9.43 -6.37
C TRP A 153 -2.72 9.94 -6.48
N PHE A 154 -1.91 9.34 -7.35
CA PHE A 154 -0.52 9.75 -7.50
C PHE A 154 -0.34 10.96 -8.45
N ALA A 155 -1.32 11.27 -9.30
CA ALA A 155 -1.29 12.47 -10.13
C ALA A 155 -1.31 13.77 -9.30
N ASP A 156 -2.02 13.77 -8.18
CA ASP A 156 -2.09 14.90 -7.24
C ASP A 156 -1.08 14.80 -6.08
N ALA A 157 -0.05 13.93 -6.19
CA ALA A 157 0.95 13.79 -5.14
C ALA A 157 1.62 15.12 -4.75
N PRO A 158 2.04 16.01 -5.67
CA PRO A 158 2.70 17.27 -5.29
C PRO A 158 1.84 18.19 -4.42
N GLY A 159 0.54 18.29 -4.71
CA GLY A 159 -0.39 19.11 -3.93
C GLY A 159 -0.64 18.53 -2.54
N ARG A 160 -0.85 17.21 -2.48
CA ARG A 160 -1.04 16.48 -1.23
C ARG A 160 0.22 16.51 -0.34
N ASP A 161 1.39 16.26 -0.90
CA ASP A 161 2.66 16.24 -0.17
C ASP A 161 2.95 17.60 0.46
N LEU A 162 2.63 18.69 -0.25
CA LEU A 162 2.75 20.05 0.28
C LEU A 162 1.79 20.30 1.44
N ALA A 163 0.55 19.80 1.35
CA ALA A 163 -0.39 19.87 2.44
C ALA A 163 0.08 19.06 3.66
N LEU A 164 0.58 17.83 3.46
CA LEU A 164 1.13 16.99 4.53
C LEU A 164 2.34 17.65 5.20
N ALA A 165 3.28 18.18 4.41
CA ALA A 165 4.46 18.88 4.92
C ALA A 165 4.08 20.08 5.79
N ARG A 166 3.10 20.90 5.36
CA ARG A 166 2.58 22.03 6.16
C ARG A 166 2.03 21.61 7.52
N THR A 167 1.45 20.42 7.63
CA THR A 167 0.90 19.91 8.89
C THR A 167 1.94 19.26 9.80
N ALA A 168 3.00 18.69 9.22
CA ALA A 168 4.00 17.91 9.96
C ALA A 168 5.25 18.72 10.37
N LEU A 169 5.53 19.81 9.67
CA LEU A 169 6.69 20.67 9.93
C LEU A 169 6.34 21.79 10.93
N PRO A 170 7.32 22.22 11.74
CA PRO A 170 7.13 23.40 12.58
C PRO A 170 7.03 24.64 11.69
N GLY A 171 6.28 25.66 12.12
CA GLY A 171 5.98 26.85 11.31
C GLY A 171 7.19 27.69 10.88
N VAL A 172 8.39 27.40 11.39
CA VAL A 172 9.66 28.04 11.00
C VAL A 172 10.31 27.41 9.77
N THR A 173 9.94 26.17 9.42
CA THR A 173 10.51 25.44 8.29
C THR A 173 9.66 25.68 7.05
N ASP A 174 10.27 26.11 5.94
CA ASP A 174 9.56 26.23 4.66
C ASP A 174 9.23 24.82 4.09
N PRO A 175 7.95 24.44 4.01
CA PRO A 175 7.56 23.13 3.49
C PRO A 175 7.95 22.94 2.02
N SER A 176 8.00 24.01 1.23
CA SER A 176 8.34 23.95 -0.19
C SER A 176 9.82 23.59 -0.38
N ASN A 177 10.71 24.26 0.37
CA ASN A 177 12.12 23.94 0.41
C ASN A 177 12.38 22.50 0.89
N ARG A 178 11.67 22.05 1.94
CA ARG A 178 11.80 20.66 2.43
C ARG A 178 11.42 19.63 1.36
N LEU A 179 10.32 19.85 0.63
CA LEU A 179 9.93 18.98 -0.48
C LEU A 179 10.93 18.99 -1.63
N ALA A 180 11.53 20.14 -1.95
CA ALA A 180 12.57 20.23 -2.97
C ALA A 180 13.81 19.40 -2.60
N GLN A 181 14.24 19.47 -1.34
CA GLN A 181 15.35 18.66 -0.83
C GLN A 181 15.02 17.16 -0.84
N LEU A 182 13.81 16.78 -0.43
CA LEU A 182 13.35 15.40 -0.49
C LEU A 182 13.30 14.88 -1.94
N SER A 183 12.82 15.68 -2.88
CA SER A 183 12.83 15.32 -4.31
C SER A 183 14.25 15.11 -4.83
N ALA A 184 15.20 15.98 -4.46
CA ALA A 184 16.61 15.84 -4.82
C ALA A 184 17.25 14.56 -4.23
N LEU A 185 17.00 14.28 -2.95
CA LEU A 185 17.48 13.05 -2.30
C LEU A 185 16.84 11.80 -2.92
N THR A 186 15.54 11.84 -3.19
CA THR A 186 14.80 10.74 -3.80
C THR A 186 15.41 10.38 -5.16
N LYS A 187 15.71 11.38 -6.01
CA LYS A 187 16.42 11.21 -7.28
C LYS A 187 17.83 10.66 -7.13
N ALA A 188 18.55 11.06 -6.07
CA ALA A 188 19.91 10.58 -5.81
C ALA A 188 19.95 9.11 -5.35
N VAL A 189 18.88 8.63 -4.70
CA VAL A 189 18.76 7.25 -4.19
C VAL A 189 18.33 6.26 -5.27
N ILE A 190 17.62 6.70 -6.32
CA ILE A 190 17.25 5.82 -7.43
C ILE A 190 18.55 5.29 -8.05
N PRO A 191 18.77 3.96 -8.06
CA PRO A 191 19.94 3.42 -8.72
C PRO A 191 19.88 3.85 -10.19
N LYS A 192 20.88 4.63 -10.63
CA LYS A 192 21.05 4.95 -12.04
C LYS A 192 20.97 3.62 -12.79
N PRO A 193 20.10 3.49 -13.82
CA PRO A 193 20.04 2.27 -14.59
C PRO A 193 21.46 2.02 -15.05
N VAL A 194 22.07 0.95 -14.52
CA VAL A 194 23.45 0.60 -14.86
C VAL A 194 23.38 0.40 -16.36
N ALA A 195 23.92 1.38 -17.12
CA ALA A 195 23.78 1.42 -18.56
C ALA A 195 24.17 0.04 -19.03
N LYS A 196 23.17 -0.71 -19.51
CA LYS A 196 23.26 -2.15 -19.72
C LYS A 196 24.43 -2.30 -20.67
N THR A 197 25.60 -2.63 -20.13
CA THR A 197 26.83 -2.58 -20.90
C THR A 197 26.59 -3.58 -22.01
N ALA A 198 26.51 -3.08 -23.25
CA ALA A 198 26.23 -3.86 -24.44
C ALA A 198 27.34 -4.91 -24.75
N ALA A 199 28.21 -5.19 -23.78
CA ALA A 199 29.32 -6.12 -23.81
C ALA A 199 28.92 -7.59 -23.54
N ALA A 200 27.63 -7.90 -23.34
CA ALA A 200 27.16 -9.29 -23.27
C ALA A 200 26.86 -9.93 -24.65
N LYS A 201 27.45 -9.42 -25.75
CA LYS A 201 27.25 -9.93 -27.11
C LYS A 201 28.23 -11.05 -27.55
N HIS A 202 29.09 -11.59 -26.67
CA HIS A 202 30.07 -12.63 -27.07
C HIS A 202 30.08 -13.94 -26.26
N HIS A 203 29.04 -14.26 -25.47
CA HIS A 203 28.94 -15.59 -24.82
C HIS A 203 27.76 -16.46 -25.27
N ALA A 204 27.09 -16.09 -26.37
CA ALA A 204 26.20 -16.99 -27.10
C ALA A 204 26.98 -17.84 -28.11
N ALA A 205 27.85 -18.74 -27.61
CA ALA A 205 28.30 -19.94 -28.34
C ALA A 205 29.14 -20.82 -27.40
N ARG A 206 28.61 -21.18 -26.23
CA ARG A 206 29.09 -22.40 -25.56
C ARG A 206 28.02 -23.45 -25.77
N PRO A 207 28.20 -24.40 -26.70
CA PRO A 207 27.23 -25.46 -26.91
C PRO A 207 27.07 -26.19 -25.57
N MET A 208 25.84 -26.16 -25.06
CA MET A 208 25.41 -26.95 -23.93
C MET A 208 25.60 -28.42 -24.34
N ARG A 209 26.78 -28.97 -24.05
CA ARG A 209 27.01 -30.42 -24.17
C ARG A 209 26.02 -31.06 -23.21
N HIS A 210 25.02 -31.72 -23.78
CA HIS A 210 24.16 -32.67 -23.10
C HIS A 210 25.02 -33.70 -22.37
N ALA A 211 25.29 -33.45 -21.09
CA ALA A 211 25.54 -34.53 -20.17
C ALA A 211 24.17 -35.16 -19.90
N GLN A 212 23.87 -36.20 -20.67
CA GLN A 212 22.85 -37.20 -20.33
C GLN A 212 23.18 -37.76 -18.95
N ALA A 213 22.67 -37.11 -17.89
CA ALA A 213 22.60 -37.71 -16.58
C ALA A 213 21.48 -38.74 -16.64
N LYS A 214 21.93 -39.99 -16.79
CA LYS A 214 21.16 -41.22 -16.83
C LYS A 214 20.02 -41.22 -15.82
N HIS A 215 18.86 -41.65 -16.30
CA HIS A 215 17.78 -42.20 -15.49
C HIS A 215 18.33 -43.17 -14.43
N ALA A 216 18.17 -42.83 -13.16
CA ALA A 216 18.09 -43.81 -12.09
C ALA A 216 16.64 -43.80 -11.59
N GLN A 217 15.88 -44.79 -12.06
CA GLN A 217 14.59 -45.15 -11.49
C GLN A 217 14.79 -45.58 -10.04
N ALA A 218 14.37 -44.75 -9.08
CA ALA A 218 14.14 -45.22 -7.70
C ALA A 218 12.66 -45.58 -7.57
N LYS A 219 12.39 -46.86 -7.88
CA LYS A 219 11.13 -47.55 -7.58
C LYS A 219 10.93 -47.67 -6.07
N HIS A 220 9.68 -47.49 -5.64
CA HIS A 220 9.01 -48.08 -4.47
C HIS A 220 9.74 -48.14 -3.11
N ALA A 221 9.23 -47.37 -2.16
CA ALA A 221 9.10 -47.84 -0.78
C ALA A 221 7.79 -47.33 -0.17
N GLN A 222 6.74 -48.13 -0.29
CA GLN A 222 5.64 -48.12 0.67
C GLN A 222 6.16 -48.74 1.99
N ALA A 223 6.10 -47.99 3.08
CA ALA A 223 6.09 -48.51 4.45
C ALA A 223 5.41 -47.44 5.32
N LYS A 224 4.10 -47.53 5.58
CA LYS A 224 3.48 -48.27 6.69
C LYS A 224 4.16 -48.05 8.06
N HIS A 225 3.37 -47.47 8.96
CA HIS A 225 3.41 -47.49 10.43
C HIS A 225 4.54 -46.77 11.18
N ALA A 226 4.16 -45.72 11.91
CA ALA A 226 4.48 -45.62 13.33
C ALA A 226 3.41 -44.78 14.05
N GLN A 227 2.52 -45.46 14.76
CA GLN A 227 1.79 -44.90 15.89
C GLN A 227 2.82 -44.52 16.96
N ALA A 228 2.90 -43.25 17.34
CA ALA A 228 3.54 -42.86 18.59
C ALA A 228 2.46 -42.41 19.57
N LYS A 229 2.14 -43.37 20.45
CA LYS A 229 1.31 -43.25 21.64
C LYS A 229 2.04 -42.47 22.75
N HIS A 230 1.27 -41.63 23.44
CA HIS A 230 1.32 -41.23 24.86
C HIS A 230 2.60 -40.67 25.53
N ALA A 231 2.48 -39.43 26.00
CA ALA A 231 2.84 -38.99 27.36
C ALA A 231 1.93 -37.78 27.69
N ASN A 232 0.86 -37.91 28.48
CA ASN A 232 0.76 -38.01 29.95
C ASN A 232 1.25 -36.74 30.69
N ALA A 233 0.46 -36.36 31.71
CA ALA A 233 0.68 -35.33 32.74
C ALA A 233 0.11 -33.93 32.39
N LYS A 234 -0.72 -33.24 33.19
CA LYS A 234 -1.21 -33.44 34.56
C LYS A 234 -2.61 -32.86 34.73
N HIS A 235 -3.41 -33.55 35.55
CA HIS A 235 -4.60 -33.05 36.21
C HIS A 235 -4.34 -31.70 36.90
N VAL A 236 -5.13 -30.67 36.56
CA VAL A 236 -5.37 -29.53 37.46
C VAL A 236 -6.84 -29.57 37.85
N LYS A 237 -7.06 -29.99 39.10
CA LYS A 237 -8.36 -30.04 39.77
C LYS A 237 -8.78 -28.61 40.10
N SER A 238 -9.43 -27.91 39.18
CA SER A 238 -9.99 -26.59 39.45
C SER A 238 -11.37 -26.71 40.10
N LYS A 239 -11.38 -26.27 41.35
CA LYS A 239 -12.48 -26.23 42.31
C LYS A 239 -13.63 -25.37 41.77
N ARG A 240 -14.77 -25.99 41.45
CA ARG A 240 -16.05 -25.29 41.22
C ARG A 240 -16.40 -24.48 42.48
N ARG A 241 -16.29 -23.16 42.41
CA ARG A 241 -17.03 -22.24 43.28
C ARG A 241 -18.24 -21.74 42.50
N THR A 242 -19.40 -22.26 42.86
CA THR A 242 -20.70 -21.69 42.51
C THR A 242 -20.88 -20.39 43.28
N HIS A 243 -20.55 -19.26 42.66
CA HIS A 243 -21.05 -17.95 43.11
C HIS A 243 -22.19 -17.53 42.19
N ARG A 244 -23.38 -17.66 42.77
CA ARG A 244 -24.67 -17.20 42.27
C ARG A 244 -24.80 -15.73 42.68
N HIS A 245 -24.61 -14.79 41.74
CA HIS A 245 -25.01 -13.39 41.90
C HIS A 245 -25.59 -12.95 40.55
N ALA A 246 -26.92 -12.92 40.48
CA ALA A 246 -27.74 -11.71 40.66
C ALA A 246 -27.76 -10.89 39.37
N VAL A 247 -28.81 -11.16 38.59
CA VAL A 247 -29.28 -10.37 37.47
C VAL A 247 -29.64 -8.98 37.99
N SER A 248 -29.06 -7.93 37.41
CA SER A 248 -29.64 -6.59 37.43
C SER A 248 -29.68 -6.05 36.01
N PRO A 249 -30.86 -5.68 35.49
CA PRO A 249 -30.97 -4.94 34.23
C PRO A 249 -30.80 -3.45 34.52
N SER A 250 -29.96 -2.75 33.76
CA SER A 250 -29.96 -1.28 33.75
C SER A 250 -30.13 -0.79 32.33
N LEU A 251 -31.39 -0.47 32.01
CA LEU A 251 -31.80 0.47 30.99
C LEU A 251 -31.27 1.87 31.35
N ALA A 252 -30.68 2.58 30.39
CA ALA A 252 -30.71 4.04 30.21
C ALA A 252 -29.79 4.35 29.01
N SER A 253 -30.32 4.71 27.84
CA SER A 253 -30.79 6.06 27.49
C SER A 253 -29.67 7.11 27.56
N SER A 254 -29.10 7.49 26.41
CA SER A 254 -29.41 8.75 25.72
C SER A 254 -28.39 9.07 24.62
N PRO A 255 -28.82 9.61 23.46
CA PRO A 255 -27.95 10.17 22.44
C PRO A 255 -27.67 11.65 22.73
N SER A 256 -26.40 12.09 22.65
CA SER A 256 -26.04 13.50 22.71
C SER A 256 -25.56 13.98 21.35
N THR A 257 -26.49 14.52 20.57
CA THR A 257 -26.24 15.24 19.32
C THR A 257 -25.72 16.62 19.69
N ALA A 258 -24.40 16.83 19.66
CA ALA A 258 -23.80 18.16 19.78
C ALA A 258 -23.82 18.83 18.40
N VAL A 259 -24.83 19.68 18.19
CA VAL A 259 -24.89 20.66 17.11
C VAL A 259 -23.93 21.80 17.48
N TYR A 260 -22.84 21.97 16.73
CA TYR A 260 -22.03 23.18 16.79
C TYR A 260 -22.56 24.20 15.76
N PRO A 261 -22.96 25.41 16.17
CA PRO A 261 -23.25 26.48 15.22
C PRO A 261 -21.94 27.08 14.69
N TYR A 262 -21.73 27.00 13.37
CA TYR A 262 -20.75 27.82 12.68
C TYR A 262 -21.25 29.27 12.70
N GLY A 263 -20.58 30.12 13.47
CA GLY A 263 -20.75 31.57 13.45
C GLY A 263 -20.20 32.14 12.15
N ASP A 264 -21.08 32.85 11.47
CA ASP A 264 -20.84 33.72 10.32
C ASP A 264 -19.85 34.84 10.70
N MET A 265 -18.70 34.90 10.04
CA MET A 265 -17.71 35.99 10.16
C MET A 265 -17.49 36.66 8.79
N ARG A 266 -18.58 37.11 8.17
CA ARG A 266 -18.51 38.14 7.12
C ARG A 266 -18.95 39.46 7.72
N ASP A 267 -18.00 40.23 8.24
CA ASP A 267 -18.02 41.70 8.24
C ASP A 267 -16.79 42.23 8.97
N ARG A 268 -15.80 42.73 8.20
CA ARG A 268 -14.92 43.87 8.49
C ARG A 268 -13.64 43.79 7.67
N LEU A 269 -13.65 44.42 6.51
CA LEU A 269 -12.47 45.01 5.89
C LEU A 269 -12.91 46.32 5.23
N GLU A 270 -12.96 47.39 6.02
CA GLU A 270 -12.77 48.75 5.51
C GLU A 270 -11.29 49.10 5.66
N PRO A 271 -10.62 49.62 4.61
CA PRO A 271 -9.30 50.23 4.72
C PRO A 271 -9.40 51.73 5.01
N PRO A 272 -8.52 52.31 5.86
CA PRO A 272 -8.33 53.75 5.90
C PRO A 272 -7.38 54.24 4.80
N HIS A 273 -7.65 55.48 4.38
CA HIS A 273 -6.96 56.32 3.39
C HIS A 273 -5.45 56.48 3.58
#